data_AF-A0A359LP30-F1
#
_entry.id   AF-A0A359LP30-F1
#
_cell.length_a   1.000
_cell.length_b   1.000
_cell.length_c   1.000
_cell.angle_alpha   90.00
_cell.angle_beta   90.00
_cell.angle_gamma   90.00
#
_symmetry.space_group_name_H-M   'P 1'
#
loop_
_entity.id
_entity.type
_entity.pdbx_description
1 polymer ?
#
loop_
_entity_poly.entity_id
_entity_poly.type
_entity_poly.pdbx_seq_one_letter_code
_entity_poly.pdbx_strand_id
1 'polypeptide(L)'
;MGKVRHQAAGVDIVIREEFCGAATSRICYPGISTCAAITGVGPKGLIGTHITVGTDDELVSEIFAALIALGAAQCPVFCVTGALTQFKVLTQAPTLNTRKKIGKKIRAELSEKSVVRFFDTTKIGAVHIMAAKNGMDASFSWVKEVGNAVKGYTYPDFAGTPIPAADFVVR
;
A
#
# COMPACT_ATOMS: atom_id res chain seq x y z
N MET A 1 -9.45 -9.09 -21.73
CA MET A 1 -8.46 -9.82 -20.90
C MET A 1 -7.85 -8.79 -19.97
N GLY A 2 -8.18 -8.84 -18.68
CA GLY A 2 -7.76 -7.81 -17.73
C GLY A 2 -6.24 -7.75 -17.61
N LYS A 3 -5.69 -6.54 -17.48
CA LYS A 3 -4.23 -6.33 -17.38
C LYS A 3 -3.71 -6.67 -15.97
N VAL A 4 -4.61 -6.78 -14.99
CA VAL A 4 -4.29 -7.12 -13.59
C VAL A 4 -3.92 -8.59 -13.43
N ARG A 5 -2.76 -8.86 -12.85
CA ARG A 5 -2.27 -10.21 -12.60
C ARG A 5 -2.49 -10.60 -11.15
N HIS A 6 -2.77 -11.88 -10.91
CA HIS A 6 -2.96 -12.42 -9.57
C HIS A 6 -1.73 -13.23 -9.16
N GLN A 7 -1.19 -12.92 -7.99
CA GLN A 7 -0.19 -13.77 -7.35
C GLN A 7 -0.89 -14.81 -6.48
N ALA A 8 -0.35 -16.04 -6.49
CA ALA A 8 -0.85 -17.10 -5.63
C ALA A 8 -0.79 -16.68 -4.15
N ALA A 9 -1.82 -17.00 -3.39
CA ALA A 9 -1.85 -16.72 -1.96
C ALA A 9 -0.77 -17.54 -1.24
N GLY A 10 -0.19 -16.95 -0.19
CA GLY A 10 0.90 -17.59 0.57
C GLY A 10 0.95 -17.15 2.02
N VAL A 11 1.95 -17.63 2.75
CA VAL A 11 2.22 -17.12 4.11
C VAL A 11 2.83 -15.73 4.03
N ASP A 12 3.86 -15.61 3.19
CA ASP A 12 4.52 -14.37 2.82
C ASP A 12 4.55 -14.26 1.29
N ILE A 13 4.31 -13.08 0.74
CA ILE A 13 4.37 -12.85 -0.72
C ILE A 13 5.11 -11.56 -1.07
N VAL A 14 5.57 -11.46 -2.32
CA VAL A 14 6.17 -10.26 -2.90
C VAL A 14 5.30 -9.76 -4.05
N ILE A 15 4.57 -8.66 -3.84
CA ILE A 15 3.69 -8.06 -4.84
C ILE A 15 4.46 -7.00 -5.62
N ARG A 16 4.80 -7.33 -6.87
CA ARG A 16 5.37 -6.37 -7.84
C ARG A 16 4.26 -5.51 -8.44
N GLU A 17 4.65 -4.48 -9.19
CA GLU A 17 3.75 -3.67 -10.01
C GLU A 17 2.82 -4.58 -10.83
N GLU A 18 1.57 -4.16 -11.06
CA GLU A 18 0.56 -4.89 -11.86
C GLU A 18 -0.04 -6.16 -11.19
N PHE A 19 0.49 -6.59 -10.04
CA PHE A 19 -0.02 -7.73 -9.29
C PHE A 19 -0.95 -7.34 -8.14
N CYS A 20 -1.93 -8.19 -7.90
CA CYS A 20 -2.69 -8.26 -6.65
C CYS A 20 -2.45 -9.61 -5.98
N GLY A 21 -2.52 -9.68 -4.65
CA GLY A 21 -2.27 -10.92 -3.93
C GLY A 21 -2.77 -10.89 -2.49
N ALA A 22 -2.73 -12.05 -1.86
CA ALA A 22 -3.12 -12.24 -0.46
C ALA A 22 -2.05 -13.03 0.31
N ALA A 23 -1.80 -12.65 1.55
CA ALA A 23 -0.87 -13.34 2.43
C ALA A 23 -1.44 -13.51 3.83
N THR A 24 -1.17 -14.62 4.50
CA THR A 24 -1.63 -14.80 5.88
C THR A 24 -0.81 -14.00 6.88
N SER A 25 0.48 -13.76 6.59
CA SER A 25 1.42 -13.09 7.50
C SER A 25 1.97 -11.78 6.94
N ARG A 26 2.67 -11.78 5.80
CA ARG A 26 3.38 -10.59 5.30
C ARG A 26 3.29 -10.37 3.79
N ILE A 27 3.35 -9.09 3.40
CA ILE A 27 3.47 -8.66 2.00
C ILE A 27 4.68 -7.73 1.87
N CYS A 28 5.53 -8.00 0.88
CA CYS A 28 6.59 -7.10 0.45
C CYS A 28 6.20 -6.41 -0.87
N TYR A 29 6.35 -5.09 -0.91
CA TYR A 29 6.23 -4.27 -2.11
C TYR A 29 7.62 -3.72 -2.47
N PRO A 30 8.30 -4.30 -3.46
CA PRO A 30 9.65 -3.86 -3.82
C PRO A 30 9.62 -2.58 -4.67
N GLY A 31 10.66 -1.74 -4.54
CA GLY A 31 10.95 -0.66 -5.49
C GLY A 31 9.95 0.49 -5.49
N ILE A 32 9.32 0.77 -4.35
CA ILE A 32 8.36 1.86 -4.22
C ILE A 32 9.10 3.21 -4.26
N SER A 33 9.02 3.88 -5.40
CA SER A 33 9.71 5.16 -5.66
C SER A 33 8.75 6.32 -5.92
N THR A 34 7.84 6.18 -6.89
CA THR A 34 6.77 7.14 -7.22
C THR A 34 5.37 6.53 -7.10
N CYS A 35 5.31 5.23 -6.86
CA CYS A 35 4.12 4.39 -6.79
C CYS A 35 3.49 4.36 -5.40
N ALA A 36 2.29 3.77 -5.32
CA ALA A 36 1.55 3.55 -4.08
C ALA A 36 1.16 2.08 -3.95
N ALA A 37 1.21 1.53 -2.75
CA ALA A 37 0.69 0.23 -2.40
C ALA A 37 -0.54 0.38 -1.49
N ILE A 38 -1.56 -0.43 -1.73
CA ILE A 38 -2.75 -0.51 -0.88
C ILE A 38 -2.77 -1.89 -0.23
N THR A 39 -2.79 -1.92 1.10
CA THR A 39 -2.88 -3.14 1.89
C THR A 39 -4.17 -3.15 2.70
N GLY A 40 -5.06 -4.12 2.45
CA GLY A 40 -6.20 -4.41 3.30
C GLY A 40 -5.82 -5.42 4.38
N VAL A 41 -6.25 -5.19 5.61
CA VAL A 41 -6.04 -6.09 6.75
C VAL A 41 -7.37 -6.70 7.14
N GLY A 42 -7.46 -8.03 7.09
CA GLY A 42 -8.67 -8.77 7.44
C GLY A 42 -8.40 -9.98 8.34
N PRO A 43 -9.47 -10.69 8.76
CA PRO A 43 -9.34 -11.84 9.67
C PRO A 43 -8.41 -12.92 9.10
N LYS A 44 -8.48 -13.16 7.79
CA LYS A 44 -7.73 -14.22 7.09
C LYS A 44 -6.28 -13.85 6.79
N GLY A 45 -5.90 -12.57 6.87
CA GLY A 45 -4.59 -12.14 6.39
C GLY A 45 -4.57 -10.70 5.91
N LEU A 46 -3.58 -10.43 5.07
CA LEU A 46 -3.40 -9.22 4.30
C LEU A 46 -3.82 -9.48 2.86
N ILE A 47 -4.40 -8.48 2.22
CA ILE A 47 -4.54 -8.40 0.77
C ILE A 47 -3.83 -7.15 0.29
N GLY A 48 -3.27 -7.19 -0.91
CA GLY A 48 -2.36 -6.15 -1.36
C GLY A 48 -2.40 -5.91 -2.85
N THR A 49 -2.04 -4.70 -3.24
CA THR A 49 -1.75 -4.33 -4.62
C THR A 49 -0.68 -3.24 -4.67
N HIS A 50 0.05 -3.19 -5.78
CA HIS A 50 1.04 -2.17 -6.11
C HIS A 50 0.58 -1.38 -7.34
N ILE A 51 0.25 -0.11 -7.14
CA ILE A 51 -0.29 0.82 -8.14
C ILE A 51 0.81 1.78 -8.60
N THR A 52 1.10 1.76 -9.90
CA THR A 52 2.07 2.66 -10.53
C THR A 52 1.42 3.99 -10.92
N VAL A 53 2.24 5.02 -11.17
CA VAL A 53 1.74 6.31 -11.67
C VAL A 53 1.15 6.20 -13.08
N GLY A 54 1.52 5.18 -13.86
CA GLY A 54 0.97 4.91 -15.19
C GLY A 54 -0.35 4.13 -15.18
N THR A 55 -0.91 3.82 -14.01
CA THR A 55 -2.21 3.14 -13.90
C THR A 55 -3.34 4.16 -14.12
N ASP A 56 -4.21 3.91 -15.11
CA ASP A 56 -5.40 4.72 -15.39
C ASP A 56 -6.62 4.28 -14.57
N ASP A 57 -7.72 5.03 -14.62
CA ASP A 57 -8.93 4.76 -13.81
C ASP A 57 -9.62 3.43 -14.19
N GLU A 58 -9.51 2.96 -15.44
CA GLU A 58 -10.04 1.66 -15.88
C GLU A 58 -9.28 0.53 -15.19
N LEU A 59 -7.94 0.59 -15.23
CA LEU A 59 -7.08 -0.40 -14.59
C LEU A 59 -7.20 -0.34 -13.07
N VAL A 60 -7.37 0.84 -12.47
CA VAL A 60 -7.68 0.95 -11.03
C VAL A 60 -8.97 0.21 -10.69
N SER A 61 -9.98 0.30 -11.54
CA SER A 61 -11.26 -0.40 -11.32
C SER A 61 -11.10 -1.91 -11.41
N GLU A 62 -10.29 -2.40 -12.36
CA GLU A 62 -9.93 -3.83 -12.43
C GLU A 62 -9.17 -4.28 -11.17
N ILE A 63 -8.21 -3.47 -10.68
CA ILE A 63 -7.45 -3.75 -9.46
C ILE A 63 -8.39 -3.84 -8.25
N PHE A 64 -9.35 -2.92 -8.14
CA PHE A 64 -10.30 -2.90 -7.03
C PHE A 64 -11.24 -4.11 -7.08
N ALA A 65 -11.70 -4.51 -8.28
CA ALA A 65 -12.45 -5.74 -8.45
C ALA A 65 -11.64 -6.99 -8.03
N ALA A 66 -10.34 -7.04 -8.36
CA ALA A 66 -9.45 -8.11 -7.92
C ALA A 66 -9.30 -8.15 -6.38
N LEU A 67 -9.15 -6.98 -5.73
CA LEU A 67 -9.09 -6.90 -4.27
C LEU A 67 -10.41 -7.38 -3.62
N ILE A 68 -11.56 -7.04 -4.20
CA ILE A 68 -12.88 -7.54 -3.72
C ILE A 68 -12.93 -9.07 -3.79
N ALA A 69 -12.48 -9.67 -4.89
CA ALA A 69 -12.41 -11.12 -5.05
C ALA A 69 -11.49 -11.79 -4.02
N LEU A 70 -10.45 -11.08 -3.56
CA LEU A 70 -9.56 -11.52 -2.47
C LEU A 70 -10.15 -11.30 -1.06
N GLY A 71 -11.32 -10.68 -0.93
CA GLY A 71 -12.03 -10.48 0.33
C GLY A 71 -11.88 -9.08 0.95
N ALA A 72 -11.62 -8.05 0.13
CA ALA A 72 -11.48 -6.66 0.61
C ALA A 72 -12.65 -6.15 1.47
N ALA A 73 -13.87 -6.60 1.21
CA ALA A 73 -15.06 -6.25 2.00
C ALA A 73 -14.93 -6.59 3.49
N GLN A 74 -14.14 -7.61 3.84
CA GLN A 74 -13.93 -8.08 5.21
C GLN A 74 -12.76 -7.38 5.92
N CYS A 75 -12.09 -6.43 5.26
CA CYS A 75 -10.95 -5.73 5.83
C CYS A 75 -11.41 -4.47 6.58
N PRO A 76 -11.37 -4.43 7.94
CA PRO A 76 -11.72 -3.22 8.69
C PRO A 76 -10.70 -2.09 8.56
N VAL A 77 -9.48 -2.39 8.12
CA VAL A 77 -8.40 -1.41 7.98
C VAL A 77 -7.76 -1.53 6.60
N PHE A 78 -7.54 -0.39 5.96
CA PHE A 78 -6.71 -0.25 4.77
C PHE A 78 -5.56 0.70 5.05
N CYS A 79 -4.38 0.33 4.58
CA CYS A 79 -3.17 1.12 4.69
C CYS A 79 -2.66 1.43 3.28
N VAL A 80 -2.49 2.72 3.00
CA VAL A 80 -1.96 3.21 1.74
C VAL A 80 -0.55 3.72 1.98
N THR A 81 0.43 3.10 1.33
CA THR A 81 1.85 3.33 1.58
C THR A 81 2.58 3.66 0.29
N GLY A 82 3.57 4.55 0.33
CA GLY A 82 4.41 4.87 -0.82
C GLY A 82 4.76 6.35 -0.91
N ALA A 83 5.35 6.79 -2.01
CA ALA A 83 5.76 8.18 -2.19
C ALA A 83 4.57 9.07 -2.57
N LEU A 84 3.59 9.19 -1.65
CA LEU A 84 2.26 9.73 -1.94
C LEU A 84 2.27 11.19 -2.43
N THR A 85 3.26 11.96 -2.02
CA THR A 85 3.42 13.35 -2.49
C THR A 85 3.90 13.42 -3.94
N GLN A 86 4.65 12.43 -4.43
CA GLN A 86 4.98 12.30 -5.85
C GLN A 86 3.85 11.62 -6.62
N PHE A 87 3.31 10.52 -6.09
CA PHE A 87 2.21 9.76 -6.69
C PHE A 87 1.03 10.68 -7.05
N LYS A 88 0.61 11.57 -6.14
CA LYS A 88 -0.53 12.48 -6.37
C LYS A 88 -0.35 13.41 -7.57
N VAL A 89 0.89 13.73 -7.93
CA VAL A 89 1.22 14.66 -9.04
C VAL A 89 1.35 13.91 -10.36
N LEU A 90 1.86 12.67 -10.30
CA LEU A 90 2.25 11.89 -11.48
C LEU A 90 1.19 10.87 -11.91
N THR A 91 0.24 10.52 -11.04
CA THR A 91 -0.76 9.49 -11.34
C THR A 91 -1.64 9.84 -12.54
N GLN A 92 -1.83 8.87 -13.43
CA GLN A 92 -2.78 8.91 -14.54
C GLN A 92 -4.23 8.59 -14.12
N ALA A 93 -4.46 8.28 -12.84
CA ALA A 93 -5.78 8.05 -12.26
C ALA A 93 -6.23 9.26 -11.41
N PRO A 94 -6.98 10.22 -11.96
CA PRO A 94 -7.53 11.36 -11.20
C PRO A 94 -8.34 10.96 -9.97
N THR A 95 -8.89 9.74 -9.92
CA THR A 95 -9.61 9.22 -8.75
C THR A 95 -8.70 8.86 -7.57
N LEU A 96 -7.38 8.74 -7.78
CA LEU A 96 -6.40 8.43 -6.74
C LEU A 96 -5.44 9.59 -6.44
N ASN A 97 -5.59 10.75 -7.08
CA ASN A 97 -4.63 11.85 -6.96
C ASN A 97 -4.67 12.65 -5.64
N THR A 98 -5.46 12.24 -4.65
CA THR A 98 -5.40 12.82 -3.30
C THR A 98 -5.73 11.76 -2.26
N ARG A 99 -5.20 11.90 -1.04
CA ARG A 99 -5.55 11.01 0.08
C ARG A 99 -7.06 10.96 0.33
N LYS A 100 -7.75 12.10 0.22
CA LYS A 100 -9.22 12.18 0.35
C LYS A 100 -9.93 11.34 -0.70
N LYS A 101 -9.53 11.42 -1.97
CA LYS A 101 -10.14 10.63 -3.04
C LYS A 101 -9.81 9.15 -2.91
N ILE A 102 -8.55 8.78 -2.60
CA ILE A 102 -8.16 7.40 -2.33
C ILE A 102 -9.02 6.82 -1.20
N GLY A 103 -9.09 7.51 -0.05
CA GLY A 103 -9.87 7.07 1.09
C GLY A 103 -11.38 7.01 0.81
N LYS A 104 -11.92 7.89 -0.05
CA LYS A 104 -13.31 7.82 -0.50
C LYS A 104 -13.54 6.59 -1.39
N LYS A 105 -12.65 6.33 -2.35
CA LYS A 105 -12.77 5.20 -3.30
C LYS A 105 -12.66 3.87 -2.57
N ILE A 106 -11.68 3.72 -1.65
CA ILE A 106 -11.55 2.52 -0.80
C ILE A 106 -12.85 2.25 -0.02
N ARG A 107 -13.45 3.28 0.59
CA ARG A 107 -14.71 3.07 1.32
C ARG A 107 -15.87 2.77 0.40
N ALA A 108 -15.97 3.45 -0.73
CA ALA A 108 -17.08 3.24 -1.66
C ALA A 108 -17.05 1.84 -2.31
N GLU A 109 -15.87 1.32 -2.63
CA GLU A 109 -15.73 0.14 -3.49
C GLU A 109 -15.16 -1.09 -2.77
N LEU A 110 -14.29 -0.90 -1.76
CA LEU A 110 -13.62 -2.02 -1.09
C LEU A 110 -14.28 -2.35 0.25
N SER A 111 -14.48 -1.36 1.13
CA SER A 111 -15.09 -1.58 2.45
C SER A 111 -15.61 -0.28 3.08
N GLU A 112 -16.93 -0.13 3.13
CA GLU A 112 -17.65 1.10 3.54
C GLU A 112 -17.21 1.66 4.88
N LYS A 113 -17.04 0.80 5.89
CA LYS A 113 -16.75 1.18 7.27
C LYS A 113 -15.27 1.11 7.62
N SER A 114 -14.40 0.94 6.62
CA SER A 114 -12.97 0.78 6.87
C SER A 114 -12.29 2.07 7.34
N VAL A 115 -11.33 1.88 8.24
CA VAL A 115 -10.35 2.91 8.59
C VAL A 115 -9.27 2.92 7.52
N VAL A 116 -8.98 4.09 6.95
CA VAL A 116 -7.93 4.26 5.94
C VAL A 116 -6.77 5.06 6.52
N ARG A 117 -5.58 4.45 6.56
CA ARG A 117 -4.34 5.04 7.08
C ARG A 117 -3.35 5.29 5.94
N PHE A 118 -2.53 6.32 6.08
CA PHE A 118 -1.57 6.73 5.06
C PHE A 118 -0.15 6.79 5.62
N PHE A 119 0.80 6.20 4.89
CA PHE A 119 2.22 6.16 5.24
C PHE A 119 3.03 6.69 4.05
N ASP A 120 3.59 7.89 4.17
CA ASP A 120 4.22 8.59 3.05
C ASP A 120 5.74 8.41 3.08
N THR A 121 6.29 7.73 2.08
CA THR A 121 7.74 7.45 1.99
C THR A 121 8.48 8.49 1.15
N THR A 122 7.83 9.57 0.70
CA THR A 122 8.43 10.55 -0.23
C THR A 122 9.75 11.11 0.28
N LYS A 123 9.88 11.38 1.58
CA LYS A 123 11.12 11.94 2.17
C LYS A 123 12.28 10.93 2.27
N ILE A 124 12.03 9.65 1.98
CA ILE A 124 12.96 8.54 2.15
C ILE A 124 13.56 8.12 0.80
N GLY A 125 12.77 8.25 -0.28
CA GLY A 125 13.13 7.86 -1.64
C GLY A 125 12.68 6.44 -1.97
N ALA A 126 13.38 5.79 -2.91
CA ALA A 126 13.07 4.42 -3.33
C ALA A 126 13.28 3.42 -2.18
N VAL A 127 12.23 2.67 -1.88
CA VAL A 127 12.19 1.74 -0.75
C VAL A 127 11.50 0.42 -1.10
N HIS A 128 11.86 -0.65 -0.40
CA HIS A 128 11.04 -1.85 -0.28
C HIS A 128 10.13 -1.69 0.93
N ILE A 129 8.82 -1.81 0.78
CA ILE A 129 7.86 -1.72 1.88
C ILE A 129 7.44 -3.11 2.32
N MET A 130 7.50 -3.39 3.62
CA MET A 130 7.04 -4.62 4.24
C MET A 130 5.82 -4.33 5.11
N ALA A 131 4.71 -5.01 4.82
CA ALA A 131 3.51 -5.03 5.63
C ALA A 131 3.43 -6.38 6.36
N ALA A 132 3.35 -6.36 7.69
CA ALA A 132 3.21 -7.56 8.51
C ALA A 132 1.94 -7.48 9.38
N LYS A 133 1.13 -8.54 9.37
CA LYS A 133 -0.13 -8.61 10.11
C LYS A 133 0.15 -8.69 11.62
N ASN A 134 -0.54 -7.86 12.39
CA ASN A 134 -0.55 -7.89 13.86
C ASN A 134 -2.01 -7.84 14.34
N GLY A 135 -2.62 -9.02 14.56
CA GLY A 135 -4.04 -9.11 14.88
C GLY A 135 -4.91 -8.58 13.73
N MET A 136 -5.76 -7.59 14.02
CA MET A 136 -6.61 -6.89 13.03
C MET A 136 -5.95 -5.62 12.46
N ASP A 137 -4.63 -5.45 12.67
CA ASP A 137 -3.84 -4.33 12.18
C ASP A 137 -2.62 -4.82 11.38
N ALA A 138 -1.84 -3.90 10.81
CA ALA A 138 -0.57 -4.19 10.16
C ALA A 138 0.54 -3.24 10.64
N SER A 139 1.72 -3.79 10.92
CA SER A 139 2.94 -2.99 11.06
C SER A 139 3.61 -2.81 9.72
N PHE A 140 4.14 -1.62 9.47
CA PHE A 140 4.92 -1.31 8.29
C PHE A 140 6.37 -1.03 8.66
N SER A 141 7.28 -1.61 7.89
CA SER A 141 8.70 -1.24 7.85
C SER A 141 9.12 -1.12 6.40
N TRP A 142 10.24 -0.45 6.13
CA TRP A 142 10.77 -0.33 4.79
C TRP A 142 12.27 -0.19 4.79
N VAL A 143 12.91 -0.70 3.75
CA VAL A 143 14.36 -0.63 3.57
C VAL A 143 14.63 0.23 2.35
N LYS A 144 15.54 1.20 2.45
CA LYS A 144 16.00 1.94 1.28
C LYS A 144 16.67 0.95 0.31
N GLU A 145 16.44 1.06 -0.99
CA GLU A 145 17.08 0.12 -1.96
C GLU A 145 18.60 0.05 -1.80
N VAL A 146 19.21 1.13 -1.29
CA VAL A 146 20.57 1.15 -0.76
C VAL A 146 20.53 1.74 0.66
N GLY A 147 20.55 0.89 1.69
CA GLY A 147 20.63 1.33 3.10
C GLY A 147 19.92 0.43 4.11
N ASN A 148 19.80 0.93 5.35
CA ASN A 148 19.23 0.21 6.49
C ASN A 148 17.68 0.23 6.51
N ALA A 149 17.11 -0.67 7.31
CA ALA A 149 15.67 -0.70 7.59
C ALA A 149 15.21 0.52 8.41
N VAL A 150 14.05 1.06 8.05
CA VAL A 150 13.37 2.20 8.67
C VAL A 150 11.94 1.75 9.03
N LYS A 151 11.45 2.17 10.20
CA LYS A 151 10.09 1.82 10.66
C LYS A 151 9.05 2.80 10.10
N GLY A 152 7.84 2.30 9.86
CA GLY A 152 6.76 3.11 9.35
C GLY A 152 6.02 3.93 10.39
N TYR A 153 5.76 5.19 10.05
CA TYR A 153 5.01 6.15 10.86
C TYR A 153 3.80 6.67 10.07
N THR A 154 2.66 6.75 10.73
CA THR A 154 1.47 7.41 10.19
C THR A 154 1.75 8.91 10.18
N TYR A 155 1.70 9.55 9.01
CA TYR A 155 1.85 11.00 8.96
C TYR A 155 0.53 11.63 9.42
N PRO A 156 0.53 12.44 10.52
CA PRO A 156 -0.53 13.43 10.66
C PRO A 156 -0.47 14.35 9.44
N ASP A 157 -1.62 14.90 9.11
CA ASP A 157 -1.91 15.77 7.97
C ASP A 157 -0.82 16.80 7.57
N PHE A 158 -0.93 17.26 6.31
CA PHE A 158 0.04 18.07 5.57
C PHE A 158 0.45 19.38 6.29
N ALA A 159 1.46 19.32 7.16
CA ALA A 159 2.29 20.48 7.52
C ALA A 159 3.81 20.19 7.42
N GLY A 160 4.20 18.92 7.28
CA GLY A 160 5.57 18.54 7.02
C GLY A 160 6.50 18.62 8.25
N THR A 161 7.05 17.43 8.56
CA THR A 161 8.26 17.12 9.38
C THR A 161 7.94 16.74 10.84
N PRO A 162 8.41 15.60 11.39
CA PRO A 162 9.79 15.08 11.25
C PRO A 162 10.01 13.56 10.99
N ILE A 163 11.22 13.24 10.53
CA ILE A 163 11.97 11.98 10.73
C ILE A 163 13.21 12.41 11.54
N PRO A 164 13.37 12.05 12.84
CA PRO A 164 14.35 11.03 13.30
C PRO A 164 13.86 10.24 14.55
N ALA A 165 14.47 9.15 15.02
CA ALA A 165 15.91 8.86 15.11
C ALA A 165 16.30 7.44 14.69
N ALA A 166 17.48 7.37 14.06
CA ALA A 166 18.36 6.21 14.13
C ALA A 166 18.56 5.84 15.61
N ASP A 167 18.59 4.57 16.01
CA ASP A 167 19.36 3.50 15.40
C ASP A 167 18.55 2.21 15.28
N PHE A 168 18.55 1.61 14.09
CA PHE A 168 18.46 0.16 13.97
C PHE A 168 19.47 -0.33 12.94
N VAL A 169 20.54 -0.92 13.46
CA VAL A 169 21.41 -1.86 12.76
C VAL A 169 20.62 -3.14 12.56
N VAL A 170 20.50 -3.61 11.33
CA VAL A 170 20.23 -5.04 11.08
C VAL A 170 21.24 -5.51 10.04
N ARG A 171 22.45 -5.75 10.54
CA ARG A 171 23.66 -6.32 9.93
C ARG A 171 24.15 -5.67 8.63
#